data_AF-A0A6G2JTR0-F1
#
_entry.id   AF-A0A6G2JTR0-F1
#
_cell.length_a   1.000
_cell.length_b   1.000
_cell.length_c   1.000
_cell.angle_alpha   90.00
_cell.angle_beta   90.00
_cell.angle_gamma   90.00
#
_symmetry.space_group_name_H-M   'P 1'
#
loop_
_entity.id
_entity.type
_entity.pdbx_description
1 polymer ?
#
loop_
_entity_poly.entity_id
_entity_poly.type
_entity_poly.pdbx_seq_one_letter_code
_entity_poly.pdbx_strand_id
1 'polypeptide(L)' 'SGEVVEVNVALEDEPQLVNESPYGDGWICVIAPTEDAVQASAEMEALLDADGYAALIAEDV' A
#
# COMPACT_ATOMS: atom_id res chain seq x y z
N SER A 1 -8.56 8.84 3.89
CA SER A 1 -7.79 9.86 3.17
C SER A 1 -6.52 10.17 3.94
N GLY A 2 -5.57 10.87 3.33
CA GLY A 2 -4.29 11.18 3.97
C GLY A 2 -3.42 12.08 3.09
N GLU A 3 -2.19 12.30 3.55
CA GLU A 3 -1.17 13.10 2.87
C GLU A 3 0.03 12.23 2.51
N VAL A 4 0.60 12.42 1.31
CA VAL A 4 1.85 11.76 0.92
C VAL A 4 3.01 12.45 1.65
N VAL A 5 3.70 11.70 2.51
CA VAL A 5 4.82 12.22 3.31
C VAL A 5 6.19 11.78 2.79
N GLU A 6 6.22 10.75 1.95
CA GLU A 6 7.46 10.24 1.34
C GLU A 6 7.18 9.59 -0.01
N VAL A 7 8.13 9.69 -0.94
CA VAL A 7 8.12 9.01 -2.24
C VAL A 7 9.44 8.27 -2.44
N ASN A 8 9.38 7.08 -3.04
CA ASN A 8 10.58 6.28 -3.27
C ASN A 8 11.37 6.81 -4.47
N VAL A 9 12.32 7.70 -4.20
CA VAL A 9 13.18 8.30 -5.23
C VAL A 9 14.06 7.27 -5.95
N ALA A 10 14.32 6.09 -5.36
CA ALA A 10 15.12 5.06 -6.01
C ALA A 10 14.42 4.50 -7.26
N LEU A 11 13.08 4.53 -7.31
CA LEU A 11 12.33 4.05 -8.47
C LEU A 11 12.51 4.90 -9.73
N GLU A 12 13.07 6.11 -9.62
CA GLU A 12 13.40 6.93 -10.80
C GLU A 12 14.52 6.28 -11.62
N ASP A 13 15.53 5.73 -10.94
CA ASP A 13 16.68 5.08 -11.55
C ASP A 13 16.53 3.54 -11.61
N GLU A 14 15.76 2.96 -10.69
CA GLU A 14 15.60 1.51 -10.50
C GLU A 14 14.13 1.05 -10.48
N PRO A 15 13.36 1.27 -11.57
CA PRO A 15 11.94 0.94 -11.61
C PRO A 15 11.65 -0.58 -11.50
N GLN A 16 12.64 -1.44 -11.78
CA GLN A 16 12.52 -2.89 -11.65
C GLN A 16 12.30 -3.35 -10.21
N LEU A 17 12.65 -2.53 -9.20
CA LEU A 17 12.47 -2.87 -7.79
C LEU A 17 11.01 -3.17 -7.45
N VAL A 18 10.05 -2.56 -8.16
CA VAL A 18 8.62 -2.85 -8.02
C VAL A 18 8.32 -4.33 -8.29
N ASN A 19 9.04 -4.93 -9.24
CA ASN A 19 8.85 -6.34 -9.61
C ASN A 19 9.71 -7.28 -8.75
N GLU A 20 10.95 -6.89 -8.47
CA GLU A 20 11.94 -7.74 -7.78
C GLU A 20 11.73 -7.78 -6.26
N SER A 21 11.28 -6.68 -5.67
CA SER A 21 11.10 -6.51 -4.21
C SER A 21 9.80 -5.77 -3.88
N PRO A 22 8.62 -6.28 -4.32
CA PRO A 22 7.34 -5.56 -4.26
C PRO A 22 6.88 -5.15 -2.86
N TYR A 23 7.28 -5.93 -1.84
CA TYR A 23 6.97 -5.65 -0.43
C TYR A 23 8.20 -5.19 0.37
N GLY A 24 9.34 -5.03 -0.28
CA GLY A 24 10.58 -4.52 0.30
C GLY A 24 10.92 -3.16 -0.30
N ASP A 25 12.00 -3.12 -1.08
CA ASP A 25 12.56 -1.88 -1.62
C ASP A 25 11.70 -1.26 -2.74
N GLY A 26 10.71 -2.00 -3.27
CA GLY A 26 9.80 -1.58 -4.32
C GLY A 26 8.58 -0.78 -3.88
N TRP A 27 8.53 -0.30 -2.63
CA TRP A 27 7.44 0.57 -2.15
C TRP A 27 7.37 1.87 -2.97
N ILE A 28 6.19 2.47 -3.10
CA ILE A 28 5.97 3.62 -4.00
C ILE A 28 5.95 4.94 -3.24
N CYS A 29 5.10 5.02 -2.21
CA CYS A 29 4.96 6.20 -1.36
C CYS A 29 4.57 5.80 0.06
N VAL A 30 4.82 6.69 1.02
CA VAL A 30 4.29 6.60 2.37
C VAL A 30 3.20 7.66 2.52
N ILE A 31 2.04 7.24 3.00
CA ILE A 31 0.89 8.11 3.23
C ILE A 31 0.63 8.20 4.72
N ALA A 32 0.62 9.41 5.27
CA ALA A 32 0.12 9.68 6.60
C ALA A 32 -1.42 9.73 6.55
N PRO A 33 -2.13 8.87 7.31
CA PRO A 33 -3.59 8.94 7.39
C PRO A 33 -4.06 10.30 7.93
N THR A 34 -5.33 10.64 7.65
CA THR A 34 -6.00 11.80 8.25
C THR A 34 -5.85 11.84 9.78
N GLU A 35 -5.77 13.04 10.37
CA GLU A 35 -5.70 13.22 11.82
C GLU A 35 -6.99 12.81 12.55
N ASP A 36 -8.10 12.68 11.83
CA ASP A 36 -9.34 12.11 12.36
C ASP A 36 -9.17 10.59 12.59
N ALA A 37 -8.85 10.23 13.84
CA ALA A 37 -8.59 8.85 14.24
C ALA A 37 -9.79 7.91 14.03
N VAL A 38 -11.03 8.40 14.14
CA VAL A 38 -12.23 7.58 13.94
C VAL A 38 -12.35 7.22 12.46
N GLN A 39 -12.15 8.21 11.59
CA GLN A 39 -12.15 7.98 10.16
C GLN A 39 -10.98 7.08 9.72
N ALA A 40 -9.77 7.32 10.23
CA ALA A 40 -8.59 6.52 9.91
C ALA A 40 -8.78 5.04 10.32
N SER A 41 -9.36 4.76 11.49
CA SER A 41 -9.66 3.38 11.92
C SER A 41 -10.67 2.71 10.99
N ALA A 42 -11.77 3.40 10.67
CA ALA A 42 -12.81 2.85 9.80
C ALA A 42 -12.30 2.54 8.39
N GLU A 43 -11.43 3.38 7.84
CA GLU A 43 -10.80 3.14 6.54
C GLU A 43 -9.81 1.97 6.59
N MET A 44 -9.05 1.82 7.68
CA MET A 44 -8.13 0.69 7.88
C MET A 44 -8.88 -0.63 8.04
N GLU A 45 -9.99 -0.63 8.79
CA GLU A 45 -10.86 -1.80 8.97
C GLU A 45 -11.57 -2.22 7.69
N ALA A 46 -11.72 -1.32 6.72
CA ALA A 46 -12.31 -1.61 5.42
C ALA A 46 -11.32 -2.27 4.43
N LEU A 47 -10.03 -2.31 4.75
CA LEU A 47 -9.02 -2.99 3.92
C LEU A 47 -9.06 -4.51 4.12
N LEU A 48 -8.63 -5.24 3.10
CA LEU A 48 -8.50 -6.69 3.18
C LEU A 48 -7.24 -7.08 3.96
N ASP A 49 -7.37 -8.13 4.77
CA ASP A 49 -6.21 -8.85 5.29
C ASP A 49 -5.61 -9.77 4.21
N ALA A 50 -4.54 -10.48 4.56
CA ALA A 50 -3.84 -11.36 3.64
C ALA A 50 -4.72 -12.48 3.09
N ASP A 51 -5.55 -13.09 3.93
CA ASP A 51 -6.44 -14.20 3.55
C ASP A 51 -7.58 -13.68 2.64
N GLY A 52 -8.16 -12.53 2.98
CA GLY A 52 -9.19 -11.86 2.20
C GLY A 52 -8.71 -11.46 0.81
N TYR A 53 -7.48 -10.95 0.70
CA TYR A 53 -6.89 -10.61 -0.61
C TYR A 53 -6.56 -11.86 -1.44
N ALA A 54 -6.07 -12.94 -0.80
CA ALA A 54 -5.82 -14.21 -1.48
C ALA A 54 -7.11 -14.84 -2.04
N ALA A 55 -8.21 -14.75 -1.29
CA ALA A 55 -9.52 -15.21 -1.74
C ALA A 55 -10.00 -14.44 -2.98
N LEU A 56 -9.85 -13.11 -3.00
CA LEU A 56 -10.21 -12.28 -4.14
C LEU A 56 -9.48 -12.70 -5.44
N ILE A 57 -8.16 -12.92 -5.37
CA ILE A 57 -7.36 -13.36 -6.53
C ILE A 57 -7.83 -14.74 -7.03
N ALA A 58 -8.22 -15.64 -6.12
CA ALA A 58 -8.69 -16.97 -6.47
C ALA A 58 -10.09 -16.98 -7.11
N GLU A 59 -10.87 -15.90 -6.99
CA GLU A 59 -12.15 -15.74 -7.67
C GLU A 59 -12.00 -15.23 -9.12
N ASP A 60 -10.87 -14.57 -9.43
CA ASP A 60 -10.58 -13.97 -10.74
C ASP A 60 -9.87 -14.94 -11.73
N VAL A 61 -9.73 -16.22 -11.38
CA VAL A 61 -9.06 -17.27 -12.20
C VAL A 61 -10.01 -18.26 -12.88
#